data_AF-A0A7L0WXQ0-F1
#
_entry.id   AF-A0A7L0WXQ0-F1
#
_cell.length_a   1.000
_cell.length_b   1.000
_cell.length_c   1.000
_cell.angle_alpha   90.00
_cell.angle_beta   90.00
_cell.angle_gamma   90.00
#
_symmetry.space_group_name_H-M   'P 1'
#
loop_
_entity.id
_entity.type
_entity.pdbx_description
1 polymer ?
#
loop_
_entity_poly.entity_id
_entity_poly.type
_entity_poly.pdbx_seq_one_letter_code
_entity_poly.pdbx_strand_id
1 'polypeptide(L)' 'LFSAVSVSRAQVQQEPSAETSEGTGINITCSHPNIQSAYSYWYRQLPEQSPEFLVQAHTGSKEVSDPAGRL' A
#
# COMPACT_ATOMS: atom_id res chain seq x y z
N LEU A 1 -21.16 -28.38 7.24
CA LEU A 1 -20.94 -27.76 5.92
C LEU A 1 -19.97 -26.61 6.12
N PHE A 2 -18.70 -26.76 5.77
CA PHE A 2 -17.70 -25.68 5.87
C PHE A 2 -17.65 -24.98 4.51
N SER A 3 -18.04 -23.71 4.45
CA SER A 3 -17.86 -22.91 3.23
C SER A 3 -16.38 -22.62 3.06
N ALA A 4 -15.78 -23.12 1.98
CA ALA A 4 -14.46 -22.71 1.56
C ALA A 4 -14.56 -21.27 1.02
N VAL A 5 -13.95 -20.31 1.72
CA VAL A 5 -13.76 -18.95 1.18
C VAL A 5 -12.48 -18.98 0.35
N SER A 6 -12.62 -18.79 -0.96
CA SER A 6 -11.46 -18.57 -1.84
C SER A 6 -11.02 -17.10 -1.71
N VAL A 7 -9.85 -16.88 -1.12
CA VAL A 7 -9.20 -15.55 -1.15
C VAL A 7 -8.45 -15.43 -2.47
N SER A 8 -9.04 -14.70 -3.43
CA SER A 8 -8.32 -14.24 -4.62
C SER A 8 -7.41 -13.08 -4.25
N ARG A 9 -6.18 -13.36 -3.81
CA ARG A 9 -5.18 -12.31 -3.56
C ARG A 9 -4.67 -11.81 -4.91
N ALA A 10 -4.76 -10.50 -5.16
CA ALA A 10 -4.03 -9.88 -6.25
C ALA A 10 -2.56 -10.31 -6.13
N GLN A 11 -1.96 -10.76 -7.23
CA GLN A 11 -0.56 -11.19 -7.27
C GLN A 11 0.33 -9.94 -7.22
N VAL A 12 0.49 -9.39 -6.01
CA VAL A 12 1.36 -8.26 -5.70
C VAL A 12 2.52 -8.75 -4.85
N GLN A 13 3.71 -8.23 -5.12
CA GLN A 13 4.92 -8.52 -4.36
C GLN A 13 5.30 -7.27 -3.57
N GLN A 14 5.33 -7.42 -2.25
CA GLN A 14 5.65 -6.38 -1.26
C GLN A 14 6.40 -7.04 -0.11
N GLU A 15 7.35 -6.32 0.48
CA GLU A 15 8.03 -6.79 1.68
C GLU A 15 7.03 -6.93 2.85
N PRO A 16 7.03 -8.07 3.57
CA PRO A 16 6.06 -8.31 4.66
C PRO A 16 6.19 -7.34 5.83
N SER A 17 7.38 -6.78 6.03
CA SER A 17 7.70 -5.89 7.13
C SER A 17 8.76 -4.89 6.72
N ALA A 18 8.71 -3.70 7.31
CA ALA A 18 9.72 -2.67 7.17
C ALA A 18 9.80 -1.89 8.49
N GLU A 19 11.02 -1.57 8.93
CA GLU A 19 11.27 -0.86 10.18
C GLU A 19 12.08 0.40 9.90
N THR A 20 11.83 1.45 10.68
CA THR A 20 12.55 2.72 10.62
C THR A 20 12.58 3.35 12.01
N SER A 21 13.48 4.32 12.22
CA SER A 21 13.47 5.12 13.44
C SER A 21 12.42 6.24 13.36
N GLU A 22 11.93 6.68 14.51
CA GLU A 22 11.03 7.82 14.61
C GLU A 22 11.65 9.06 13.94
N GLY A 23 10.85 9.78 13.15
CA GLY A 23 11.30 10.93 12.37
C GLY A 23 12.03 10.59 11.06
N THR A 24 12.30 9.32 10.78
CA THR A 24 12.92 8.88 9.53
C THR A 24 11.88 8.32 8.57
N GLY A 25 11.81 8.87 7.35
CA GLY A 25 10.94 8.36 6.30
C GLY A 25 11.27 6.92 5.90
N ILE A 26 10.25 6.16 5.49
CA ILE A 26 10.39 4.79 5.03
C ILE A 26 9.77 4.65 3.64
N ASN A 27 10.37 3.81 2.79
CA ASN A 27 9.85 3.53 1.46
C ASN A 27 9.20 2.14 1.45
N ILE A 28 7.89 2.08 1.22
CA ILE A 28 7.14 0.83 1.10
C ILE A 28 6.88 0.60 -0.38
N THR A 29 7.44 -0.48 -0.93
CA THR A 29 7.30 -0.81 -2.34
C THR A 29 6.21 -1.85 -2.56
N CYS A 30 5.53 -1.74 -3.69
CA CYS A 30 4.58 -2.75 -4.16
C CYS A 30 4.81 -2.91 -5.66
N SER A 31 5.06 -4.15 -6.09
CA SER A 31 5.18 -4.48 -7.50
C SER A 31 4.02 -5.37 -7.91
N HIS A 32 3.37 -5.00 -9.01
CA HIS A 32 2.23 -5.73 -9.54
C HIS A 32 2.53 -6.13 -10.99
N PRO A 33 3.09 -7.33 -11.21
CA PRO A 33 3.65 -7.72 -12.52
C PRO A 33 2.60 -7.82 -13.63
N ASN A 34 1.32 -7.98 -13.28
CA ASN A 34 0.20 -8.07 -14.22
C ASN A 34 -0.81 -6.94 -14.02
N ILE A 35 -0.35 -5.75 -13.64
CA ILE A 35 -1.24 -4.62 -13.40
C ILE A 35 -1.93 -4.18 -14.69
N GLN A 36 -3.26 -4.25 -14.71
CA GLN A 36 -4.10 -3.69 -15.78
C GLN A 36 -4.70 -2.32 -15.37
N SER A 37 -4.55 -1.95 -14.09
CA SER A 37 -5.04 -0.70 -13.54
C SER A 37 -4.04 0.43 -13.74
N ALA A 38 -4.51 1.59 -14.19
CA ALA A 38 -3.70 2.83 -14.23
C ALA A 38 -3.56 3.49 -12.85
N TYR A 39 -4.23 2.96 -11.82
CA TYR A 39 -4.30 3.53 -10.47
C TYR A 39 -3.83 2.54 -9.41
N SER A 40 -3.08 3.07 -8.45
CA SER A 40 -2.65 2.40 -7.22
C SER A 40 -3.16 3.17 -6.02
N TYR A 41 -3.76 2.47 -5.06
CA TYR A 41 -4.30 3.06 -3.84
C TYR A 41 -3.54 2.52 -2.64
N TRP A 42 -3.10 3.42 -1.76
CA TRP A 42 -2.42 3.08 -0.52
C TRP A 42 -3.32 3.35 0.67
N TYR A 43 -3.46 2.36 1.53
CA TYR A 43 -4.22 2.43 2.76
C TYR A 43 -3.33 2.08 3.94
N ARG A 44 -3.58 2.72 5.08
CA ARG A 44 -3.00 2.36 6.38
C ARG A 44 -4.06 1.71 7.24
N GLN A 45 -3.69 0.66 7.96
CA GLN A 45 -4.54 0.09 9.00
C GLN A 45 -3.72 -0.04 10.29
N LEU A 46 -4.18 0.62 11.34
CA LEU A 46 -3.67 0.43 12.69
C LEU A 46 -4.47 -0.70 13.38
N PRO A 47 -3.92 -1.32 14.43
CA PRO A 47 -4.66 -2.32 15.21
C PRO A 47 -6.05 -1.80 15.62
N GLU A 48 -7.07 -2.64 15.45
CA GLU A 48 -8.48 -2.36 15.77
C GLU A 48 -9.14 -1.19 15.00
N GLN A 49 -8.52 -0.69 13.93
CA GLN A 49 -9.06 0.41 13.13
C GLN A 49 -9.47 -0.05 11.73
N SER A 50 -10.41 0.69 11.14
CA SER A 50 -10.74 0.54 9.72
C SER A 50 -9.59 1.04 8.84
N PRO A 51 -9.43 0.50 7.62
CA PRO A 51 -8.48 1.04 6.65
C PRO A 51 -8.70 2.54 6.40
N GLU A 52 -7.62 3.31 6.47
CA GLU A 52 -7.57 4.74 6.20
C GLU A 52 -6.85 4.98 4.87
N PHE A 53 -7.46 5.76 3.98
CA PHE A 53 -6.84 6.12 2.71
C PHE A 53 -5.68 7.08 2.92
N LEU A 54 -4.51 6.77 2.35
CA LEU A 54 -3.33 7.63 2.40
C LEU A 54 -3.16 8.42 1.10
N VAL A 55 -3.00 7.70 -0.01
CA VAL A 55 -2.64 8.30 -1.30
C VAL A 55 -3.07 7.43 -2.46
N GLN A 56 -3.39 8.09 -3.58
CA GLN A 56 -3.61 7.47 -4.88
C GLN A 56 -2.48 7.89 -5.82
N ALA A 57 -1.81 6.91 -6.41
CA ALA A 57 -0.87 7.13 -7.50
C ALA A 57 -1.52 6.70 -8.82
N HIS A 58 -1.18 7.37 -9.92
CA HIS A 58 -1.63 6.98 -11.25
C HIS A 58 -0.49 7.06 -12.26
N THR A 59 -0.51 6.20 -13.27
CA THR A 59 0.53 6.20 -14.31
C THR A 59 0.62 7.58 -14.96
N GLY A 60 1.80 8.21 -14.90
CA GLY A 60 2.04 9.57 -15.41
C GLY A 60 1.94 10.68 -14.36
N SER A 61 1.64 10.37 -13.10
CA SER A 61 1.74 11.34 -12.00
C SER A 61 3.19 11.73 -11.75
N LYS A 62 3.44 13.02 -11.44
CA LYS A 62 4.76 13.48 -11.00
C LYS A 62 5.14 12.82 -9.67
N GLU A 63 6.43 12.61 -9.46
CA GLU A 63 7.00 12.12 -8.20
C GLU A 63 6.54 13.03 -7.05
N VAL A 64 6.02 12.44 -5.97
CA VAL A 64 5.50 13.18 -4.83
C VAL A 64 6.71 13.80 -4.12
N SER A 65 6.90 15.10 -4.33
CA SER A 65 8.13 15.82 -3.97
C SER A 65 8.31 16.02 -2.46
N ASP A 66 7.30 15.66 -1.66
CA ASP A 66 7.30 15.84 -0.21
C ASP A 66 6.37 14.81 0.44
N PRO A 67 6.84 13.94 1.37
CA PRO A 67 5.96 13.05 2.10
C PRO A 67 4.96 13.87 2.93
N ALA A 68 3.70 13.92 2.48
CA ALA A 68 2.61 14.44 3.28
C ALA A 68 2.44 13.56 4.52
N GLY A 69 2.89 14.05 5.67
CA GLY A 69 2.77 13.34 6.93
C GLY A 69 3.99 13.49 7.83
N ARG A 70 4.31 14.73 8.22
CA ARG A 70 5.10 14.95 9.43
C ARG A 70 4.12 14.87 10.61
N LEU A 71 4.23 13.81 11.40
CA LEU A 71 3.71 13.78 12.77
C LEU A 71 4.54 14.74 13.64
#